data_AF-A0A3P6F2U7-F1
#
_entry.id   AF-A0A3P6F2U7-F1
#
_cell.length_a   1.000
_cell.length_b   1.000
_cell.length_c   1.000
_cell.angle_alpha   90.00
_cell.angle_beta   90.00
_cell.angle_gamma   90.00
#
_symmetry.space_group_name_H-M   'P 1'
#
loop_
_entity.id
_entity.type
_entity.pdbx_description
1 polymer ?
#
loop_
_entity_poly.entity_id
_entity_poly.type
_entity_poly.pdbx_seq_one_letter_code
_entity_poly.pdbx_strand_id
1 'polypeptide(L)'
;MEKSDARSDTHEWSNYNQTQSDSNNSRSSTLGSEQTVWRKPAEGWLKCNVDGSFVNSGVPARGGWVVRDSNVMFVTAGHAEGMIVYSALEAEFQALLMAIQFCWCHGYTRVIFEGDNKNLL
;
A
#
# COMPACT_ATOMS: atom_id res chain seq x y z
N MET A 1 18.28 -13.90 -12.02
CA MET A 1 17.29 -13.57 -10.98
C MET A 1 15.95 -13.57 -11.64
N GLU A 2 15.15 -14.57 -11.30
CA GLU A 2 13.83 -14.83 -11.86
C GLU A 2 12.90 -13.66 -11.50
N LYS A 3 12.39 -12.96 -12.51
CA LYS A 3 11.42 -11.88 -12.29
C LYS A 3 10.08 -12.58 -12.06
N SER A 4 9.59 -12.57 -10.82
CA SER A 4 8.22 -12.99 -10.56
C SER A 4 7.27 -11.99 -11.22
N ASP A 5 6.31 -12.50 -11.98
CA ASP A 5 5.29 -11.67 -12.59
C ASP A 5 4.29 -11.25 -11.50
N ALA A 6 3.84 -10.00 -11.51
CA ALA A 6 2.89 -9.46 -10.52
C ALA A 6 1.61 -10.30 -10.36
N ARG A 7 1.24 -11.07 -11.39
CA ARG A 7 0.15 -12.05 -11.32
C ARG A 7 0.47 -13.23 -10.41
N SER A 8 1.69 -13.76 -10.44
CA SER A 8 2.14 -14.83 -9.55
C SER A 8 2.14 -14.35 -8.10
N ASP A 9 2.69 -13.16 -7.85
CA ASP A 9 2.72 -12.55 -6.52
C ASP A 9 1.31 -12.33 -5.95
N THR A 10 0.35 -11.96 -6.81
CA THR A 10 -1.06 -11.81 -6.41
C THR A 10 -1.69 -13.14 -5.97
N HIS A 11 -1.39 -14.24 -6.66
CA HIS A 11 -1.91 -15.56 -6.30
C HIS A 11 -1.28 -16.07 -5.01
N GLU A 12 0.02 -15.89 -4.83
CA GLU A 12 0.72 -16.27 -3.60
C GLU A 12 0.18 -15.52 -2.38
N TRP A 13 -0.03 -14.21 -2.50
CA TRP A 13 -0.61 -13.39 -1.43
C TRP A 13 -2.03 -13.82 -1.06
N SER A 14 -2.86 -14.14 -2.07
CA SER A 14 -4.22 -14.62 -1.84
C SER A 14 -4.24 -15.94 -1.05
N ASN A 15 -3.34 -16.87 -1.39
CA ASN A 15 -3.25 -18.19 -0.74
C ASN A 15 -2.79 -18.08 0.72
N TYR A 16 -1.89 -17.13 1.02
CA TYR A 16 -1.40 -16.88 2.38
C TYR A 16 -2.48 -16.28 3.30
N ASN A 17 -3.33 -15.39 2.78
CA ASN A 17 -4.41 -14.81 3.58
C ASN A 17 -5.52 -15.82 3.92
N GLN A 18 -5.79 -16.78 3.03
CA GLN A 18 -6.77 -17.84 3.28
C GLN A 18 -6.33 -18.79 4.39
N THR A 19 -5.02 -18.97 4.60
CA THR A 19 -4.48 -19.82 5.68
C THR A 19 -4.43 -19.09 7.04
N GLN A 20 -4.37 -17.75 7.07
CA GLN A 20 -4.36 -16.96 8.30
C GLN A 20 -5.75 -16.76 8.93
N SER A 21 -6.83 -16.76 8.13
CA SER A 21 -8.21 -16.65 8.64
C SER A 21 -8.61 -17.81 9.56
N ASP A 22 -7.94 -18.96 9.46
CA ASP A 22 -8.28 -20.15 10.25
C ASP A 22 -7.53 -20.25 11.59
N SER A 23 -6.55 -19.37 11.87
CA SER A 23 -5.58 -19.58 12.97
C SER A 23 -5.67 -18.59 14.14
N ASN A 24 -6.35 -17.45 14.04
CA ASN A 24 -6.20 -16.35 15.01
C ASN A 24 -7.31 -16.21 16.05
N ASN A 25 -7.69 -17.31 16.70
CA ASN A 25 -8.36 -17.26 18.01
C ASN A 25 -7.43 -17.78 19.10
N SER A 26 -6.55 -16.91 19.60
CA SER A 26 -6.02 -16.82 20.98
C SER A 26 -4.52 -16.49 21.04
N ARG A 27 -4.19 -15.30 21.59
CA ARG A 27 -3.35 -15.10 22.79
C ARG A 27 -2.91 -13.64 22.94
N SER A 28 -2.67 -13.31 24.20
CA SER A 28 -2.60 -11.99 24.82
C SER A 28 -1.19 -11.39 24.88
N SER A 29 -1.15 -10.04 24.88
CA SER A 29 -0.24 -9.11 25.59
C SER A 29 1.29 -9.17 25.40
N THR A 30 1.87 -8.08 24.88
CA THR A 30 3.04 -7.40 25.49
C THR A 30 3.21 -5.96 24.95
N LEU A 31 3.47 -4.99 25.85
CA LEU A 31 3.82 -3.60 25.56
C LEU A 31 5.12 -3.51 24.73
N GLY A 32 5.15 -2.65 23.69
CA GLY A 32 6.42 -2.21 23.08
C GLY A 32 6.34 -2.01 21.56
N SER A 33 6.42 -0.74 21.13
CA SER A 33 6.16 -0.22 19.78
C SER A 33 4.69 -0.29 19.37
N GLU A 34 4.10 0.85 19.04
CA GLU A 34 2.88 0.87 18.24
C GLU A 34 3.25 0.25 16.89
N GLN A 35 3.16 -1.08 16.80
CA GLN A 35 2.95 -1.71 15.52
C GLN A 35 1.63 -1.15 15.03
N THR A 36 1.69 -0.28 14.03
CA THR A 36 0.54 0.17 13.26
C THR A 36 -0.04 -1.07 12.60
N VAL A 37 -0.89 -1.78 13.34
CA VAL A 37 -1.62 -2.93 12.82
C VAL A 37 -2.55 -2.40 11.74
N TRP A 38 -2.41 -2.89 10.51
CA TRP A 38 -3.30 -2.54 9.43
C TRP A 38 -4.75 -2.79 9.83
N ARG A 39 -5.62 -1.78 9.68
CA ARG A 39 -7.05 -1.88 10.00
C ARG A 39 -7.89 -1.75 8.75
N LYS A 40 -8.90 -2.60 8.60
CA LYS A 40 -9.86 -2.43 7.50
C LYS A 40 -10.56 -1.06 7.59
N PRO A 41 -10.86 -0.39 6.46
CA PRO A 41 -11.59 0.86 6.47
C PRO A 41 -13.05 0.65 6.92
N ALA A 42 -13.67 1.71 7.46
CA ALA A 42 -15.10 1.69 7.80
C ALA A 42 -15.96 1.58 6.54
N GLU A 43 -17.22 1.15 6.68
CA GLU A 43 -18.15 1.06 5.55
C GLU A 43 -18.24 2.38 4.77
N GLY A 44 -18.21 2.28 3.45
CA GLY A 44 -18.23 3.44 2.54
C GLY A 44 -16.89 4.18 2.40
N TRP A 45 -15.82 3.73 3.07
CA TRP A 45 -14.46 4.22 2.88
C TRP A 45 -13.61 3.21 2.10
N LEU A 46 -12.71 3.74 1.28
CA LEU A 46 -11.63 2.98 0.66
C LEU A 46 -10.35 3.14 1.48
N LYS A 47 -9.48 2.13 1.40
CA LYS A 47 -8.10 2.21 1.88
C LYS A 47 -7.15 2.07 0.71
N CYS A 48 -6.26 3.04 0.54
CA CYS A 48 -5.24 3.07 -0.49
C CYS A 48 -3.87 2.88 0.17
N ASN A 49 -3.29 1.69 0.04
CA ASN A 49 -1.92 1.43 0.46
C ASN A 49 -0.97 1.93 -0.63
N VAL A 50 0.05 2.70 -0.26
CA VAL A 50 0.99 3.36 -1.18
C VAL A 50 2.42 3.01 -0.80
N ASP A 51 3.28 2.87 -1.81
CA ASP A 51 4.71 2.59 -1.64
C ASP A 51 5.55 3.30 -2.73
N GLY A 52 6.69 3.85 -2.33
CA GLY A 52 7.62 4.60 -3.18
C GLY A 52 8.96 3.90 -3.35
N SER A 53 9.35 3.65 -4.60
CA SER A 53 10.65 3.06 -4.92
C SER A 53 11.68 4.12 -5.31
N PHE A 54 12.77 4.16 -4.55
CA PHE A 54 13.97 4.95 -4.83
C PHE A 54 15.17 4.04 -5.09
N VAL A 55 15.93 4.31 -6.16
CA VAL A 55 17.14 3.56 -6.50
C VAL A 55 18.40 4.38 -6.23
N ASN A 56 18.54 5.52 -6.90
CA ASN A 56 19.65 6.46 -6.71
C ASN A 56 19.32 7.84 -7.31
N SER A 57 20.15 8.83 -7.00
CA SER A 57 20.09 10.15 -7.62
C SER A 57 20.43 10.05 -9.12
N GLY A 58 19.42 10.30 -9.96
CA GLY A 58 19.54 10.23 -11.42
C GLY A 58 18.58 9.24 -12.09
N VAL A 59 17.98 8.33 -11.31
CA VAL A 59 16.89 7.47 -11.78
C VAL A 59 15.55 8.04 -11.29
N PRO A 60 14.54 8.19 -12.16
CA PRO A 60 13.20 8.58 -11.74
C PRO A 60 12.66 7.65 -10.64
N ALA A 61 12.03 8.23 -9.61
CA ALA A 61 11.33 7.43 -8.62
C ALA A 61 10.09 6.77 -9.24
N ARG A 62 9.70 5.63 -8.67
CA ARG A 62 8.46 4.94 -9.03
C ARG A 62 7.54 4.91 -7.81
N GLY A 63 6.24 4.95 -8.05
CA GLY A 63 5.25 4.81 -7.00
C GLY A 63 4.22 3.76 -7.40
N GLY A 64 3.75 2.99 -6.43
CA GLY A 64 2.68 2.02 -6.58
C GLY A 64 1.62 2.20 -5.52
N TRP A 65 0.38 1.82 -5.85
CA TRP A 65 -0.71 1.83 -4.87
C TRP A 65 -1.74 0.72 -5.13
N VAL A 66 -2.39 0.29 -4.05
CA VAL A 66 -3.48 -0.69 -4.06
C VAL A 66 -4.65 -0.16 -3.25
N VAL A 67 -5.84 -0.14 -3.87
CA VAL A 67 -7.09 0.32 -3.27
C VAL A 67 -7.96 -0.86 -2.89
N ARG A 68 -8.44 -0.88 -1.65
CA ARG A 68 -9.36 -1.88 -1.09
C ARG A 68 -10.61 -1.24 -0.50
N ASP A 69 -11.72 -1.95 -0.53
CA ASP A 69 -12.97 -1.53 0.11
C ASP A 69 -13.05 -1.93 1.60
N SER A 70 -14.19 -1.65 2.24
CA SER A 70 -14.46 -1.99 3.65
C SER A 70 -14.62 -3.49 3.91
N ASN A 71 -14.82 -4.29 2.87
CA ASN A 71 -14.80 -5.75 2.93
C ASN A 71 -13.38 -6.31 2.71
N VAL A 72 -12.37 -5.43 2.62
CA VAL A 72 -10.97 -5.77 2.33
C VAL A 72 -10.80 -6.36 0.92
N MET A 73 -11.80 -6.16 0.05
CA MET A 73 -11.75 -6.63 -1.32
C MET A 73 -10.96 -5.65 -2.19
N PHE A 74 -10.19 -6.20 -3.11
CA PHE A 74 -9.49 -5.41 -4.12
C PHE A 74 -10.48 -4.60 -4.97
N VAL A 75 -10.21 -3.32 -5.13
CA VAL A 75 -11.00 -2.42 -5.99
C VAL A 75 -10.21 -2.06 -7.24
N THR A 76 -9.01 -1.53 -7.07
CA THR A 76 -8.13 -1.13 -8.17
C THR A 76 -6.69 -0.98 -7.68
N ALA A 77 -5.74 -0.90 -8.60
CA ALA A 77 -4.34 -0.60 -8.32
C ALA A 77 -3.73 0.18 -9.48
N GLY A 78 -2.59 0.81 -9.21
CA GLY A 78 -1.84 1.54 -10.21
C GLY A 78 -0.37 1.63 -9.85
N HIS A 79 0.42 2.01 -10.83
CA HIS A 79 1.79 2.45 -10.62
C HIS A 79 2.10 3.57 -11.61
N ALA A 80 3.10 4.38 -11.28
CA ALA A 80 3.58 5.45 -12.14
C ALA A 80 5.07 5.69 -11.93
N GLU A 81 5.73 6.16 -12.98
CA GLU A 81 7.05 6.76 -12.89
C GLU A 81 6.86 8.27 -12.65
N GLY A 82 7.55 8.80 -11.66
CA GLY A 82 7.52 10.23 -11.34
C GLY A 82 8.82 10.92 -11.73
N MET A 83 9.18 11.96 -11.00
CA MET A 83 10.41 12.72 -11.22
C MET A 83 11.62 12.06 -10.52
N ILE A 84 12.82 12.53 -10.89
CA ILE A 84 14.04 12.24 -10.16
C ILE A 84 13.94 12.88 -8.77
N VAL A 85 14.25 12.10 -7.75
CA VAL A 85 14.29 12.51 -6.34
C VAL A 85 15.65 12.16 -5.74
N TYR A 86 15.93 12.67 -4.55
CA TYR A 86 17.21 12.54 -3.85
C TYR A 86 17.12 11.72 -2.56
N SER A 87 15.93 11.29 -2.17
CA SER A 87 15.74 10.41 -1.01
C SER A 87 14.57 9.44 -1.19
N ALA A 88 14.59 8.34 -0.44
CA ALA A 88 13.45 7.43 -0.36
C ALA A 88 12.19 8.14 0.13
N LEU A 89 12.30 9.04 1.12
CA LEU A 89 11.17 9.80 1.63
C LEU A 89 10.51 10.67 0.53
N GLU A 90 11.31 11.31 -0.34
CA GLU A 90 10.77 12.06 -1.48
C GLU A 90 10.07 11.14 -2.49
N ALA A 91 10.58 9.91 -2.72
CA ALA A 91 9.89 8.93 -3.55
C ALA A 91 8.54 8.52 -2.97
N GLU A 92 8.46 8.32 -1.64
CA GLU A 92 7.21 8.02 -0.93
C GLU A 92 6.19 9.16 -1.05
N PHE A 93 6.62 10.42 -0.84
CA PHE A 93 5.75 11.59 -1.05
C PHE A 93 5.22 11.67 -2.48
N GLN A 94 6.08 11.38 -3.46
CA GLN A 94 5.70 11.41 -4.86
C GLN A 94 4.72 10.28 -5.19
N ALA A 95 4.92 9.07 -4.65
CA ALA A 95 3.99 7.95 -4.77
C ALA A 95 2.61 8.30 -4.17
N LEU A 96 2.58 8.92 -2.99
CA LEU A 96 1.35 9.39 -2.35
C LEU A 96 0.61 10.41 -3.20
N LEU A 97 1.32 11.40 -3.76
CA LEU A 97 0.71 12.40 -4.63
C LEU A 97 0.08 11.77 -5.87
N MET A 98 0.78 10.82 -6.51
CA MET A 98 0.27 10.09 -7.66
C MET A 98 -0.98 9.26 -7.30
N ALA A 99 -0.98 8.58 -6.15
CA ALA A 99 -2.12 7.82 -5.67
C ALA A 99 -3.34 8.70 -5.36
N ILE A 100 -3.14 9.89 -4.77
CA ILE A 100 -4.20 10.87 -4.50
C ILE A 100 -4.82 11.35 -5.82
N GLN A 101 -3.99 11.75 -6.79
CA GLN A 101 -4.46 12.19 -8.10
C GLN A 101 -5.24 11.08 -8.82
N PHE A 102 -4.73 9.85 -8.77
CA PHE A 102 -5.42 8.69 -9.31
C PHE A 102 -6.80 8.50 -8.67
N CYS A 103 -6.87 8.48 -7.33
CA CYS A 103 -8.14 8.31 -6.62
C CYS A 103 -9.14 9.44 -6.96
N TRP A 104 -8.66 10.68 -7.02
CA TRP A 104 -9.47 11.83 -7.39
C TRP A 104 -10.05 11.70 -8.80
N CYS A 105 -9.22 11.35 -9.79
CA CYS A 105 -9.66 11.15 -11.17
C CYS A 105 -10.67 10.00 -11.32
N HIS A 106 -10.66 9.02 -10.43
CA HIS A 106 -11.64 7.93 -10.39
C HIS A 106 -12.92 8.27 -9.60
N GLY A 107 -13.02 9.49 -9.07
CA GLY A 107 -14.19 9.93 -8.28
C GLY A 107 -14.24 9.34 -6.88
N TYR A 108 -13.13 8.83 -6.35
CA TYR A 108 -13.06 8.30 -5.00
C TYR A 108 -12.93 9.45 -3.99
N THR A 109 -14.00 9.70 -3.24
CA THR A 109 -14.12 10.87 -2.35
C THR A 109 -13.83 10.58 -0.88
N ARG A 110 -13.78 9.30 -0.48
CA ARG A 110 -13.53 8.85 0.90
C ARG A 110 -12.46 7.78 0.91
N VAL A 111 -11.20 8.21 1.03
CA VAL A 111 -10.02 7.33 0.95
C VAL A 111 -9.11 7.57 2.15
N ILE A 112 -8.69 6.49 2.80
CA ILE A 112 -7.64 6.48 3.82
C ILE A 112 -6.36 6.05 3.13
N PHE A 113 -5.33 6.90 3.13
CA PHE A 113 -4.01 6.56 2.61
C PHE A 113 -3.13 6.01 3.74
N GLU A 114 -2.37 4.97 3.44
CA GLU A 114 -1.46 4.32 4.40
C GLU A 114 -0.19 3.88 3.67
N GLY A 115 0.98 4.14 4.26
CA GLY A 115 2.30 3.76 3.75
C GLY A 115 3.16 3.23 4.88
N ASP A 116 4.30 2.63 4.56
CA ASP A 116 5.19 2.01 5.55
C ASP A 116 6.22 2.99 6.15
N ASN A 117 6.41 4.15 5.51
CA ASN A 117 7.32 5.19 5.98
C ASN A 117 6.69 5.99 7.13
N LYS A 118 7.17 5.69 8.35
CA LYS A 118 6.75 6.34 9.61
C LYS A 118 6.90 7.86 9.66
N ASN A 119 7.69 8.46 8.74
CA ASN A 119 7.85 9.91 8.66
C ASN A 119 6.83 10.55 7.70
N LEU A 120 6.13 9.75 6.89
CA LEU A 120 5.18 10.22 5.88
C LEU A 120 3.72 10.10 6.35
N LEU A 121 3.32 8.93 6.84
CA LEU A 121 1.95 8.57 7.24
C LEU A 121 1.95 7.89 8.61
#